data_AF-G7GZ76-F1
#
_entry.id   AF-G7GZ76-F1
#
_cell.length_a   1.000
_cell.length_b   1.000
_cell.length_c   1.000
_cell.angle_alpha   90.00
_cell.angle_beta   90.00
_cell.angle_gamma   90.00
#
_symmetry.space_group_name_H-M   'P 1'
#
loop_
_entity.id
_entity.type
_entity.pdbx_description
1 polymer ?
#
loop_
_entity_poly.entity_id
_entity_poly.type
_entity_poly.pdbx_seq_one_letter_code
_entity_poly.pdbx_strand_id
1 'polypeptide(L)'
;MASTSADSALSPNRNRRETIDAPVWFTDPMIGDPLQVRPEPVEPLIAAGTMSKLHRTVRIDAVRPNGRVKFDAVARYLQDAGQDHLDALDYTDIHPHWVARRTVIDMHGAGGWPEQIAMHRWGSKMGSRWCNVRVDLDGDAGTRIETEAFWVNFNAETATPSRLDDRFVEIFGARAEPGPLRWKALLDPEPHADAEVIPFTLRASDLDMMEHVNNAVYWSALEEALSRHADLRDRMPLRGIIEYNSPLVPADEPRLLARREGDTLSAWLMAGDRNAAALAATIPRVP
;
A
#
# COMPACT_ATOMS: atom_id res chain seq x y z
N MET A 1 -46.76 71.59 22.79
CA MET A 1 -45.43 71.64 23.43
C MET A 1 -44.46 70.83 22.58
N ALA A 2 -43.22 71.33 22.46
CA ALA A 2 -42.06 70.78 21.74
C ALA A 2 -41.85 69.25 21.92
N SER A 3 -41.09 68.51 21.12
CA SER A 3 -39.75 68.82 20.61
C SER A 3 -39.27 67.83 19.52
N THR A 4 -38.20 68.28 18.88
CA THR A 4 -37.26 67.74 17.89
C THR A 4 -36.49 66.46 18.25
N SER A 5 -35.95 65.78 17.21
CA SER A 5 -34.60 65.16 17.05
C SER A 5 -34.68 63.79 16.33
N ALA A 6 -33.68 63.25 15.62
CA ALA A 6 -32.49 63.72 14.90
C ALA A 6 -31.95 62.52 14.09
N ASP A 7 -31.21 62.78 13.01
CA ASP A 7 -30.45 61.82 12.19
C ASP A 7 -29.41 61.00 12.97
N SER A 8 -29.15 59.77 12.52
CA SER A 8 -27.77 59.26 12.40
C SER A 8 -27.65 58.08 11.43
N ALA A 9 -26.67 58.20 10.54
CA ALA A 9 -26.32 57.29 9.47
C ALA A 9 -25.51 56.07 9.97
N LEU A 10 -25.57 54.95 9.25
CA LEU A 10 -24.47 53.98 9.10
C LEU A 10 -24.65 53.17 7.79
N SER A 11 -23.54 53.11 7.04
CA SER A 11 -23.37 52.60 5.67
C SER A 11 -23.21 51.06 5.59
N PRO A 12 -23.19 50.46 4.38
CA PRO A 12 -23.54 49.05 4.15
C PRO A 12 -22.40 48.05 4.42
N ASN A 13 -22.80 46.87 4.88
CA ASN A 13 -21.93 45.77 5.24
C ASN A 13 -21.24 45.15 4.01
N ARG A 14 -19.90 45.13 4.04
CA ARG A 14 -19.01 44.42 3.11
C ARG A 14 -19.15 42.92 3.38
N ASN A 15 -19.84 42.18 2.50
CA ASN A 15 -19.72 40.72 2.48
C ASN A 15 -18.30 40.35 2.03
N ARG A 16 -17.41 40.14 3.02
CA ARG A 16 -16.17 39.39 2.84
C ARG A 16 -16.53 37.99 2.35
N ARG A 17 -15.95 37.59 1.23
CA ARG A 17 -15.80 36.17 0.87
C ARG A 17 -14.98 35.53 1.98
N GLU A 18 -15.64 34.75 2.83
CA GLU A 18 -14.96 33.76 3.67
C GLU A 18 -14.48 32.65 2.73
N THR A 19 -13.17 32.57 2.57
CA THR A 19 -12.48 31.37 2.12
C THR A 19 -12.90 30.23 3.04
N ILE A 20 -13.65 29.28 2.49
CA ILE A 20 -13.93 28.01 3.15
C ILE A 20 -12.60 27.26 3.15
N ASP A 21 -11.99 27.15 4.34
CA ASP A 21 -10.85 26.28 4.56
C ASP A 21 -11.20 24.86 4.11
N ALA A 22 -10.34 24.28 3.27
CA ALA A 22 -10.47 22.91 2.79
C ALA A 22 -10.47 21.93 3.98
N PRO A 23 -11.27 20.86 3.94
CA PRO A 23 -11.34 19.94 5.06
C PRO A 23 -10.01 19.16 5.18
N VAL A 24 -9.34 19.36 6.32
CA VAL A 24 -8.11 18.66 6.72
C VAL A 24 -8.45 17.19 7.01
N TRP A 25 -8.42 16.33 6.00
CA TRP A 25 -8.51 14.87 6.15
C TRP A 25 -7.16 14.15 5.99
N PHE A 26 -6.07 14.88 5.76
CA PHE A 26 -4.73 14.30 5.74
C PHE A 26 -4.35 13.87 7.17
N THR A 27 -4.52 12.58 7.48
CA THR A 27 -3.83 12.01 8.65
C THR A 27 -2.38 11.70 8.29
N ASP A 28 -1.61 12.76 8.07
CA ASP A 28 -0.15 12.79 8.06
C ASP A 28 0.49 11.95 9.20
N PRO A 29 -0.10 11.80 10.41
CA PRO A 29 0.44 10.87 11.40
C PRO A 29 0.64 9.44 10.89
N MET A 30 -0.33 8.84 10.17
CA MET A 30 -0.28 7.39 9.90
C MET A 30 0.55 6.99 8.69
N ILE A 31 0.70 7.89 7.70
CA ILE A 31 1.51 7.61 6.51
C ILE A 31 2.98 7.44 6.90
N GLY A 32 3.45 8.17 7.90
CA GLY A 32 4.84 8.13 8.37
C GLY A 32 5.09 7.14 9.51
N ASP A 33 4.07 6.58 10.16
CA ASP A 33 4.26 5.75 11.36
C ASP A 33 5.06 4.48 11.06
N PRO A 34 5.99 4.07 11.95
CA PRO A 34 6.80 2.89 11.74
C PRO A 34 5.94 1.63 11.71
N LEU A 35 6.44 0.69 10.93
CA LEU A 35 5.87 -0.61 10.69
C LEU A 35 6.10 -1.54 11.91
N GLN A 36 5.18 -2.49 12.19
CA GLN A 36 5.33 -3.41 13.33
C GLN A 36 6.63 -4.22 13.20
N VAL A 37 7.44 -4.22 14.27
CA VAL A 37 8.70 -4.97 14.33
C VAL A 37 8.46 -6.48 14.29
N ARG A 38 9.34 -7.20 13.57
CA ARG A 38 9.34 -8.67 13.55
C ARG A 38 9.41 -9.27 14.95
N PRO A 39 8.52 -10.23 15.30
CA PRO A 39 8.59 -10.92 16.58
C PRO A 39 9.79 -11.86 16.64
N GLU A 40 10.42 -11.92 17.81
CA GLU A 40 11.57 -12.78 18.13
C GLU A 40 11.23 -13.71 19.32
N PRO A 41 11.92 -14.86 19.49
CA PRO A 41 12.91 -15.43 18.57
C PRO A 41 12.27 -16.06 17.32
N VAL A 42 12.89 -15.89 16.14
CA VAL A 42 12.36 -16.38 14.85
C VAL A 42 12.22 -17.90 14.76
N GLU A 43 13.23 -18.69 15.15
CA GLU A 43 13.25 -20.14 14.90
C GLU A 43 12.08 -20.89 15.57
N PRO A 44 11.72 -20.63 16.85
CA PRO A 44 10.54 -21.23 17.45
C PRO A 44 9.22 -20.85 16.76
N LEU A 45 9.12 -19.64 16.20
CA LEU A 45 7.92 -19.18 15.48
C LEU A 45 7.74 -19.89 14.15
N ILE A 46 8.86 -20.18 13.47
CA ILE A 46 8.87 -21.00 12.25
C ILE A 46 8.46 -22.44 12.60
N ALA A 47 9.05 -23.02 13.64
CA ALA A 47 8.72 -24.38 14.08
C ALA A 47 7.24 -24.53 14.47
N ALA A 48 6.61 -23.47 14.98
CA ALA A 48 5.19 -23.44 15.35
C ALA A 48 4.24 -23.13 14.17
N GLY A 49 4.74 -22.79 12.99
CA GLY A 49 3.94 -22.38 11.83
C GLY A 49 3.34 -20.97 11.92
N THR A 50 3.64 -20.21 12.98
CA THR A 50 3.21 -18.81 13.14
C THR A 50 3.97 -17.86 12.21
N MET A 51 5.18 -18.23 11.84
CA MET A 51 6.00 -17.51 10.87
C MET A 51 6.45 -18.47 9.77
N SER A 52 6.56 -17.97 8.55
CA SER A 52 7.20 -18.71 7.45
C SER A 52 8.49 -18.00 7.05
N LYS A 53 9.47 -18.79 6.61
CA LYS A 53 10.73 -18.29 6.07
C LYS A 53 10.95 -18.83 4.67
N LEU A 54 11.16 -17.92 3.72
CA LEU A 54 11.44 -18.23 2.33
C LEU A 54 12.76 -17.57 1.92
N HIS A 55 13.43 -18.12 0.92
CA HIS A 55 14.57 -17.48 0.30
C HIS A 55 14.26 -17.16 -1.16
N ARG A 56 14.79 -16.03 -1.63
CA ARG A 56 14.74 -15.62 -3.03
C ARG A 56 16.10 -15.08 -3.46
N THR A 57 16.38 -15.21 -4.74
CA THR A 57 17.50 -14.53 -5.37
C THR A 57 16.97 -13.28 -6.05
N VAL A 58 17.54 -12.12 -5.75
CA VAL A 58 17.31 -10.91 -6.54
C VAL A 58 17.88 -11.17 -7.94
N ARG A 59 17.01 -11.12 -8.95
CA ARG A 59 17.37 -11.33 -10.36
C ARG A 59 17.45 -10.00 -11.12
N ILE A 60 17.97 -10.05 -12.35
CA ILE A 60 18.26 -8.85 -13.16
C ILE A 60 17.01 -8.02 -13.49
N ASP A 61 15.87 -8.68 -13.62
CA ASP A 61 14.56 -8.07 -13.87
C ASP A 61 13.94 -7.43 -12.62
N ALA A 62 14.46 -7.76 -11.43
CA ALA A 62 14.00 -7.25 -10.15
C ALA A 62 14.65 -5.92 -9.73
N VAL A 63 15.56 -5.38 -10.55
CA VAL A 63 16.31 -4.16 -10.23
C VAL A 63 16.12 -3.06 -11.26
N ARG A 64 16.31 -1.81 -10.83
CA ARG A 64 16.37 -0.63 -11.70
C ARG A 64 17.71 -0.59 -12.47
N PRO A 65 17.89 0.31 -13.45
CA PRO A 65 19.17 0.45 -14.16
C PRO A 65 20.38 0.74 -13.27
N ASN A 66 20.17 1.30 -12.07
CA ASN A 66 21.24 1.51 -11.07
C ASN A 66 21.54 0.25 -10.22
N GLY A 67 20.94 -0.89 -10.54
CA GLY A 67 21.15 -2.17 -9.88
C GLY A 67 20.36 -2.36 -8.58
N ARG A 68 19.60 -1.36 -8.11
CA ARG A 68 18.82 -1.45 -6.87
C ARG A 68 17.46 -2.11 -7.07
N VAL A 69 17.02 -2.89 -6.08
CA VAL A 69 15.67 -3.49 -6.05
C VAL A 69 14.59 -2.41 -6.20
N LYS A 70 13.53 -2.73 -6.96
CA LYS A 70 12.37 -1.87 -7.24
C LYS A 70 11.08 -2.39 -6.59
N PHE A 71 10.11 -1.51 -6.38
CA PHE A 71 8.87 -1.82 -5.66
C PHE A 71 8.04 -2.92 -6.33
N ASP A 72 7.92 -2.92 -7.67
CA ASP A 72 7.14 -3.95 -8.37
C ASP A 72 7.73 -5.35 -8.18
N ALA A 73 9.06 -5.45 -8.10
CA ALA A 73 9.73 -6.72 -7.83
C ALA A 73 9.46 -7.21 -6.40
N VAL A 74 9.51 -6.31 -5.42
CA VAL A 74 9.13 -6.63 -4.04
C VAL A 74 7.68 -7.13 -4.00
N ALA A 75 6.75 -6.44 -4.65
CA ALA A 75 5.35 -6.84 -4.70
C ALA A 75 5.14 -8.25 -5.28
N ARG A 76 5.90 -8.63 -6.32
CA ARG A 76 5.91 -10.00 -6.87
C ARG A 76 6.39 -11.01 -5.83
N TYR A 77 7.49 -10.72 -5.13
CA TYR A 77 7.97 -11.60 -4.06
C TYR A 77 6.94 -11.76 -2.94
N LEU A 78 6.22 -10.69 -2.58
CA LEU A 78 5.16 -10.75 -1.57
C LEU A 78 4.00 -11.66 -1.98
N GLN A 79 3.60 -11.62 -3.26
CA GLN A 79 2.57 -12.50 -3.81
C GLN A 79 3.01 -13.97 -3.76
N ASP A 80 4.20 -14.26 -4.27
CA ASP A 80 4.76 -15.62 -4.28
C ASP A 80 4.89 -16.16 -2.85
N ALA A 81 5.39 -15.34 -1.92
CA ALA A 81 5.51 -15.72 -0.51
C ALA A 81 4.16 -15.97 0.17
N GLY A 82 3.12 -15.26 -0.27
CA GLY A 82 1.75 -15.49 0.18
C GLY A 82 1.25 -16.85 -0.27
N GLN A 83 1.38 -17.16 -1.57
CA GLN A 83 0.93 -18.41 -2.17
C GLN A 83 1.70 -19.61 -1.61
N ASP A 84 3.05 -19.56 -1.60
CA ASP A 84 3.90 -20.62 -1.07
C ASP A 84 3.56 -20.97 0.39
N HIS A 85 3.24 -19.97 1.21
CA HIS A 85 2.88 -20.19 2.60
C HIS A 85 1.48 -20.81 2.75
N LEU A 86 0.49 -20.41 1.92
CA LEU A 86 -0.82 -21.06 1.92
C LEU A 86 -0.69 -22.53 1.51
N ASP A 87 0.10 -22.81 0.48
CA ASP A 87 0.34 -24.17 -0.01
C ASP A 87 1.07 -25.04 1.04
N ALA A 88 2.08 -24.48 1.72
CA ALA A 88 2.84 -25.21 2.74
C ALA A 88 2.03 -25.58 4.00
N LEU A 89 0.90 -24.93 4.23
CA LEU A 89 0.02 -25.17 5.38
C LEU A 89 -1.33 -25.79 5.00
N ASP A 90 -1.48 -26.26 3.76
CA ASP A 90 -2.73 -26.81 3.21
C ASP A 90 -3.94 -25.86 3.37
N TYR A 91 -3.68 -24.55 3.31
CA TYR A 91 -4.70 -23.50 3.47
C TYR A 91 -5.29 -23.01 2.15
N THR A 92 -4.74 -23.45 1.02
CA THR A 92 -5.21 -23.09 -0.32
C THR A 92 -6.65 -23.52 -0.58
N ASP A 93 -7.08 -24.65 0.00
CA ASP A 93 -8.47 -25.13 -0.09
C ASP A 93 -9.42 -24.39 0.86
N ILE A 94 -8.90 -23.83 1.96
CA ILE A 94 -9.70 -23.21 3.03
C ILE A 94 -9.93 -21.72 2.75
N HIS A 95 -8.93 -21.04 2.18
CA HIS A 95 -8.95 -19.63 1.84
C HIS A 95 -8.47 -19.40 0.40
N PRO A 96 -9.24 -19.81 -0.61
CA PRO A 96 -8.79 -19.85 -2.00
C PRO A 96 -8.68 -18.47 -2.66
N HIS A 97 -9.34 -17.44 -2.12
CA HIS A 97 -9.35 -16.11 -2.72
C HIS A 97 -9.06 -15.01 -1.70
N TRP A 98 -8.14 -14.14 -2.06
CA TRP A 98 -7.69 -13.04 -1.24
C TRP A 98 -7.66 -11.75 -2.04
N VAL A 99 -8.14 -10.67 -1.42
CA VAL A 99 -8.09 -9.33 -2.00
C VAL A 99 -7.16 -8.48 -1.16
N ALA A 100 -6.10 -7.96 -1.77
CA ALA A 100 -5.26 -6.93 -1.16
C ALA A 100 -6.02 -5.59 -1.19
N ARG A 101 -6.19 -4.95 -0.03
CA ARG A 101 -6.80 -3.60 0.06
C ARG A 101 -5.77 -2.51 0.27
N ARG A 102 -4.65 -2.83 0.92
CA ARG A 102 -3.49 -1.96 1.03
C ARG A 102 -2.21 -2.77 1.07
N THR A 103 -1.15 -2.23 0.49
CA THR A 103 0.22 -2.70 0.71
C THR A 103 1.13 -1.50 0.98
N VAL A 104 1.94 -1.59 2.03
CA VAL A 104 2.99 -0.65 2.40
C VAL A 104 4.33 -1.36 2.26
N ILE A 105 5.30 -0.72 1.63
CA ILE A 105 6.66 -1.22 1.45
C ILE A 105 7.64 -0.13 1.90
N ASP A 106 8.39 -0.41 2.96
CA ASP A 106 9.46 0.44 3.46
C ASP A 106 10.81 -0.09 3.00
N MET A 107 11.44 0.61 2.08
CA MET A 107 12.82 0.35 1.70
C MET A 107 13.75 1.13 2.62
N HIS A 108 14.32 0.49 3.63
CA HIS A 108 15.41 1.08 4.43
C HIS A 108 16.77 0.91 3.76
N GLY A 109 16.93 -0.19 3.02
CA GLY A 109 18.04 -0.43 2.13
C GLY A 109 17.54 -1.12 0.87
N ALA A 110 17.76 -0.50 -0.28
CA ALA A 110 17.55 -1.14 -1.57
C ALA A 110 18.89 -1.72 -2.03
N GLY A 111 19.17 -2.96 -1.60
CA GLY A 111 20.27 -3.78 -2.11
C GLY A 111 20.10 -4.06 -3.60
N GLY A 112 20.87 -4.99 -4.16
CA GLY A 112 20.99 -5.07 -5.60
C GLY A 112 21.37 -6.42 -6.18
N TRP A 113 21.31 -6.51 -7.50
CA TRP A 113 21.59 -7.77 -8.19
C TRP A 113 23.10 -8.07 -8.30
N PRO A 114 23.51 -9.35 -8.15
CA PRO A 114 22.77 -10.45 -7.54
C PRO A 114 22.87 -10.42 -6.01
N GLU A 115 21.77 -10.75 -5.33
CA GLU A 115 21.71 -10.81 -3.85
C GLU A 115 20.78 -11.94 -3.42
N GLN A 116 21.09 -12.56 -2.28
CA GLN A 116 20.19 -13.54 -1.65
C GLN A 116 19.41 -12.84 -0.55
N ILE A 117 18.08 -12.98 -0.59
CA ILE A 117 17.18 -12.40 0.40
C ILE A 117 16.44 -13.48 1.16
N ALA A 118 16.36 -13.33 2.48
CA ALA A 118 15.51 -14.10 3.37
C ALA A 118 14.23 -13.31 3.66
N MET A 119 13.08 -13.95 3.46
CA MET A 119 11.77 -13.37 3.64
C MET A 119 11.08 -14.01 4.84
N HIS A 120 10.69 -13.21 5.83
CA HIS A 120 10.01 -13.67 7.04
C HIS A 120 8.59 -13.15 7.04
N ARG A 121 7.59 -14.03 6.97
CA ARG A 121 6.17 -13.68 6.85
C ARG A 121 5.36 -14.13 8.07
N TRP A 122 4.58 -13.23 8.65
CA TRP A 122 3.70 -13.49 9.80
C TRP A 122 2.43 -12.62 9.77
N GLY A 123 1.40 -12.99 10.54
CA GLY A 123 0.21 -12.15 10.74
C GLY A 123 0.46 -11.10 11.82
N SER A 124 0.47 -9.81 11.48
CA SER A 124 0.64 -8.73 12.48
C SER A 124 -0.63 -8.38 13.21
N LYS A 125 -1.79 -8.57 12.59
CA LYS A 125 -3.08 -8.25 13.21
C LYS A 125 -4.21 -9.07 12.59
N MET A 126 -5.10 -9.60 13.40
CA MET A 126 -6.19 -10.46 12.92
C MET A 126 -7.56 -9.81 13.13
N GLY A 127 -8.46 -10.01 12.18
CA GLY A 127 -9.89 -9.74 12.29
C GLY A 127 -10.69 -11.00 12.00
N SER A 128 -12.02 -10.88 11.94
CA SER A 128 -12.87 -12.05 11.64
C SER A 128 -12.87 -12.44 10.16
N ARG A 129 -12.53 -11.51 9.25
CA ARG A 129 -12.62 -11.69 7.77
C ARG A 129 -11.42 -11.10 7.00
N TRP A 130 -10.49 -10.49 7.73
CA TRP A 130 -9.35 -9.78 7.18
C TRP A 130 -8.20 -9.82 8.17
N CYS A 131 -6.98 -9.63 7.69
CA CYS A 131 -5.78 -9.61 8.49
C CYS A 131 -4.76 -8.61 7.92
N ASN A 132 -3.87 -8.14 8.79
CA ASN A 132 -2.63 -7.54 8.37
C ASN A 132 -1.56 -8.63 8.34
N VAL A 133 -0.81 -8.66 7.25
CA VAL A 133 0.30 -9.58 7.03
C VAL A 133 1.56 -8.78 6.84
N ARG A 134 2.61 -9.22 7.53
CA ARG A 134 3.95 -8.67 7.43
C ARG A 134 4.82 -9.58 6.60
N VAL A 135 5.73 -8.98 5.84
CA VAL A 135 6.88 -9.68 5.27
C VAL A 135 8.10 -8.77 5.38
N ASP A 136 9.11 -9.23 6.12
CA ASP A 136 10.40 -8.55 6.17
C ASP A 136 11.37 -9.27 5.23
N LEU A 137 12.11 -8.50 4.42
CA LEU A 137 13.09 -9.00 3.47
C LEU A 137 14.48 -8.49 3.89
N ASP A 138 15.35 -9.43 4.22
CA ASP A 138 16.74 -9.19 4.64
C ASP A 138 17.69 -9.83 3.65
N GLY A 139 18.54 -9.02 3.03
CA GLY A 139 19.54 -9.47 2.06
C GLY A 139 20.97 -9.40 2.56
N ASP A 140 21.82 -10.24 1.99
CA ASP A 140 23.26 -10.32 2.32
C ASP A 140 24.11 -9.23 1.66
N ALA A 141 23.52 -8.38 0.80
CA ALA A 141 24.19 -7.29 0.09
C ALA A 141 23.51 -5.92 0.27
N GLY A 142 22.68 -5.76 1.31
CA GLY A 142 22.13 -4.46 1.73
C GLY A 142 20.63 -4.27 1.50
N THR A 143 19.89 -5.28 1.00
CA THR A 143 18.43 -5.24 1.03
C THR A 143 17.93 -5.30 2.47
N ARG A 144 17.18 -4.28 2.88
CA ARG A 144 16.47 -4.21 4.16
C ARG A 144 15.12 -3.57 3.89
N ILE A 145 14.09 -4.41 3.79
CA ILE A 145 12.74 -4.00 3.41
C ILE A 145 11.76 -4.55 4.42
N GLU A 146 10.84 -3.70 4.86
CA GLU A 146 9.75 -4.06 5.76
C GLU A 146 8.42 -3.80 5.06
N THR A 147 7.44 -4.69 5.22
CA THR A 147 6.16 -4.55 4.51
C THR A 147 4.98 -4.86 5.41
N GLU A 148 3.84 -4.23 5.12
CA GLU A 148 2.56 -4.63 5.67
C GLU A 148 1.50 -4.62 4.56
N ALA A 149 0.66 -5.64 4.51
CA ALA A 149 -0.49 -5.70 3.62
C ALA A 149 -1.78 -6.00 4.39
N PHE A 150 -2.83 -5.25 4.09
CA PHE A 150 -4.19 -5.50 4.57
C PHE A 150 -4.90 -6.41 3.57
N TRP A 151 -5.21 -7.63 4.00
CA TRP A 151 -5.82 -8.67 3.19
C TRP A 151 -7.23 -8.98 3.63
N VAL A 152 -8.13 -9.13 2.67
CA VAL A 152 -9.51 -9.57 2.89
C VAL A 152 -9.65 -10.99 2.36
N ASN A 153 -10.09 -11.92 3.22
CA ASN A 153 -10.48 -13.25 2.78
C ASN A 153 -11.82 -13.13 2.04
N PHE A 154 -11.89 -13.64 0.82
CA PHE A 154 -12.99 -13.37 -0.10
C PHE A 154 -13.64 -14.67 -0.58
N ASN A 155 -14.96 -14.70 -0.70
CA ASN A 155 -15.66 -15.76 -1.40
C ASN A 155 -16.03 -15.25 -2.79
N ALA A 156 -15.48 -15.89 -3.83
CA ALA A 156 -15.70 -15.51 -5.21
C ALA A 156 -17.12 -15.82 -5.71
N GLU A 157 -17.79 -16.84 -5.17
CA GLU A 157 -19.16 -17.21 -5.52
C GLU A 157 -20.17 -16.15 -5.05
N THR A 158 -20.01 -15.68 -3.80
CA THR A 158 -20.92 -14.69 -3.21
C THR A 158 -20.46 -13.25 -3.40
N ALA A 159 -19.24 -13.05 -3.90
CA ALA A 159 -18.56 -11.76 -4.01
C ALA A 159 -18.50 -10.97 -2.69
N THR A 160 -18.33 -11.66 -1.56
CA THR A 160 -18.30 -11.04 -0.22
C THR A 160 -17.13 -11.51 0.66
N PRO A 161 -16.71 -10.70 1.64
CA PRO A 161 -15.74 -11.12 2.65
C PRO A 161 -16.19 -12.35 3.44
N SER A 162 -15.29 -13.33 3.57
CA SER A 162 -15.52 -14.60 4.26
C SER A 162 -14.77 -14.70 5.57
N ARG A 163 -15.32 -15.50 6.50
CA ARG A 163 -14.71 -15.69 7.82
C ARG A 163 -13.35 -16.38 7.67
N LEU A 164 -12.36 -15.92 8.43
CA LEU A 164 -11.10 -16.64 8.59
C LEU A 164 -11.34 -17.91 9.42
N ASP A 165 -10.65 -18.99 9.06
CA ASP A 165 -10.70 -20.25 9.78
C ASP A 165 -10.09 -20.10 11.18
N ASP A 166 -10.66 -20.78 12.17
CA ASP A 166 -10.22 -20.64 13.57
C ASP A 166 -8.80 -21.13 13.77
N ARG A 167 -8.41 -22.22 13.11
CA ARG A 167 -7.06 -22.77 13.19
C ARG A 167 -6.06 -21.87 12.48
N PHE A 168 -6.46 -21.28 11.35
CA PHE A 168 -5.65 -20.25 10.68
C PHE A 168 -5.36 -19.07 11.63
N VAL A 169 -6.40 -18.54 12.29
CA VAL A 169 -6.26 -17.43 13.24
C VAL A 169 -5.43 -17.83 14.45
N GLU A 170 -5.64 -19.02 15.00
CA GLU A 170 -4.89 -19.54 16.16
C GLU A 170 -3.40 -19.67 15.87
N ILE A 171 -3.01 -20.25 14.74
CA ILE A 171 -1.61 -20.55 14.43
C ILE A 171 -0.90 -19.34 13.81
N PHE A 172 -1.42 -18.83 12.70
CA PHE A 172 -0.77 -17.74 11.93
C PHE A 172 -0.90 -16.40 12.65
N GLY A 173 -1.99 -16.22 13.40
CA GLY A 173 -2.25 -15.03 14.21
C GLY A 173 -1.68 -15.08 15.63
N ALA A 174 -0.94 -16.11 16.03
CA ALA A 174 -0.48 -16.26 17.42
C ALA A 174 0.43 -15.11 17.92
N ARG A 175 1.07 -14.37 17.01
CA ARG A 175 1.88 -13.17 17.32
C ARG A 175 1.25 -11.87 16.86
N ALA A 176 0.00 -11.91 16.44
CA ALA A 176 -0.73 -10.72 16.08
C ALA A 176 -0.96 -9.81 17.30
N GLU A 177 -0.92 -8.51 17.08
CA GLU A 177 -1.29 -7.53 18.08
C GLU A 177 -2.75 -7.74 18.54
N PRO A 178 -3.03 -7.63 19.85
CA PRO A 178 -4.38 -7.76 20.35
C PRO A 178 -5.26 -6.57 19.92
N GLY A 179 -6.57 -6.80 19.90
CA GLY A 179 -7.58 -5.77 19.64
C GLY A 179 -8.11 -5.76 18.21
N PRO A 180 -9.08 -4.87 17.91
CA PRO A 180 -9.79 -4.90 16.64
C PRO A 180 -8.91 -4.43 15.49
N LEU A 181 -8.98 -5.14 14.36
CA LEU A 181 -8.49 -4.68 13.07
C LEU A 181 -9.64 -4.03 12.28
N ARG A 182 -9.49 -2.76 11.92
CA ARG A 182 -10.45 -2.01 11.10
C ARG A 182 -9.75 -1.42 9.89
N TRP A 183 -10.44 -1.44 8.75
CA TRP A 183 -10.00 -0.68 7.58
C TRP A 183 -10.01 0.81 7.91
N LYS A 184 -8.93 1.49 7.52
CA LYS A 184 -8.82 2.95 7.52
C LYS A 184 -7.94 3.31 6.34
N ALA A 185 -8.48 4.10 5.39
CA ALA A 185 -7.70 4.62 4.28
C ALA A 185 -6.58 5.53 4.81
N LEU A 186 -5.41 5.43 4.19
CA LEU A 186 -4.27 6.31 4.43
C LEU A 186 -4.16 7.38 3.35
N LEU A 187 -4.65 7.11 2.14
CA LEU A 187 -4.49 7.97 0.99
C LEU A 187 -5.84 8.59 0.59
N ASP A 188 -5.79 9.81 0.07
CA ASP A 188 -6.96 10.41 -0.56
C ASP A 188 -7.20 9.75 -1.93
N PRO A 189 -8.36 9.11 -2.16
CA PRO A 189 -8.67 8.52 -3.46
C PRO A 189 -8.88 9.56 -4.57
N GLU A 190 -9.13 10.83 -4.21
CA GLU A 190 -9.38 11.89 -5.18
C GLU A 190 -8.07 12.49 -5.70
N PRO A 191 -7.86 12.54 -7.02
CA PRO A 191 -6.70 13.21 -7.59
C PRO A 191 -6.68 14.71 -7.27
N HIS A 192 -5.49 15.22 -6.95
CA HIS A 192 -5.30 16.65 -6.81
C HIS A 192 -5.50 17.36 -8.17
N ALA A 193 -6.11 18.56 -8.17
CA ALA A 193 -6.41 19.31 -9.40
C ALA A 193 -5.18 19.59 -10.28
N ASP A 194 -4.04 19.84 -9.65
CA ASP A 194 -2.75 20.08 -10.33
C ASP A 194 -1.94 18.80 -10.63
N ALA A 195 -2.54 17.61 -10.55
CA ALA A 195 -1.82 16.38 -10.86
C ALA A 195 -1.46 16.30 -12.35
N GLU A 196 -0.21 15.95 -12.65
CA GLU A 196 0.22 15.71 -14.02
C GLU A 196 -0.29 14.35 -14.52
N VAL A 197 -0.61 14.29 -15.81
CA VAL A 197 -0.99 13.03 -16.47
C VAL A 197 0.27 12.34 -16.99
N ILE A 198 0.46 11.11 -16.58
CA ILE A 198 1.51 10.21 -17.05
C ILE A 198 0.83 9.08 -17.86
N PRO A 199 1.25 8.85 -19.12
CA PRO A 199 0.74 7.72 -19.89
C PRO A 199 1.04 6.40 -19.18
N PHE A 200 0.01 5.57 -19.02
CA PHE A 200 0.15 4.22 -18.47
C PHE A 200 -0.65 3.25 -19.33
N THR A 201 0.02 2.25 -19.90
CA THR A 201 -0.62 1.32 -20.85
C THR A 201 -0.56 -0.09 -20.30
N LEU A 202 -1.74 -0.70 -20.17
CA LEU A 202 -1.85 -2.10 -19.80
C LEU A 202 -1.43 -3.00 -20.96
N ARG A 203 -0.74 -4.08 -20.63
CA ARG A 203 -0.31 -5.13 -21.55
C ARG A 203 -1.05 -6.41 -21.24
N ALA A 204 -1.15 -7.31 -22.21
CA ALA A 204 -1.69 -8.64 -21.97
C ALA A 204 -0.93 -9.40 -20.86
N SER A 205 0.38 -9.14 -20.70
CA SER A 205 1.22 -9.72 -19.65
C SER A 205 0.97 -9.17 -18.25
N ASP A 206 0.19 -8.10 -18.14
CA ASP A 206 -0.12 -7.46 -16.85
C ASP A 206 -1.29 -8.14 -16.14
N LEU A 207 -1.95 -9.08 -16.81
CA LEU A 207 -3.12 -9.79 -16.31
C LEU A 207 -2.73 -11.03 -15.51
N ASP A 208 -3.50 -11.32 -14.47
CA ASP A 208 -3.45 -12.56 -13.72
C ASP A 208 -4.41 -13.62 -14.27
N MET A 209 -4.46 -14.78 -13.60
CA MET A 209 -5.30 -15.91 -14.00
C MET A 209 -6.81 -15.62 -13.93
N MET A 210 -7.22 -14.53 -13.28
CA MET A 210 -8.61 -14.09 -13.18
C MET A 210 -8.94 -12.99 -14.20
N GLU A 211 -8.05 -12.72 -15.16
CA GLU A 211 -8.16 -11.66 -16.16
C GLU A 211 -8.24 -10.24 -15.55
N HIS A 212 -7.79 -10.08 -14.30
CA HIS A 212 -7.59 -8.78 -13.67
C HIS A 212 -6.13 -8.36 -13.78
N VAL A 213 -5.87 -7.06 -13.68
CA VAL A 213 -4.49 -6.56 -13.59
C VAL A 213 -3.85 -7.06 -12.29
N ASN A 214 -2.71 -7.72 -12.40
CA ASN A 214 -1.95 -8.22 -11.26
C ASN A 214 -1.54 -7.05 -10.34
N ASN A 215 -1.72 -7.20 -9.02
CA ASN A 215 -1.41 -6.15 -8.03
C ASN A 215 0.03 -5.60 -8.14
N ALA A 216 1.01 -6.39 -8.59
CA ALA A 216 2.38 -5.93 -8.81
C ALA A 216 2.50 -4.85 -9.91
N VAL A 217 1.60 -4.83 -10.88
CA VAL A 217 1.59 -3.85 -11.99
C VAL A 217 1.23 -2.46 -11.48
N TYR A 218 0.40 -2.36 -10.44
CA TYR A 218 0.11 -1.08 -9.77
C TYR A 218 1.39 -0.48 -9.16
N TRP A 219 2.33 -1.31 -8.68
CA TRP A 219 3.64 -0.83 -8.23
C TRP A 219 4.52 -0.36 -9.39
N SER A 220 4.38 -0.92 -10.59
CA SER A 220 5.01 -0.35 -11.78
C SER A 220 4.48 1.05 -12.11
N ALA A 221 3.22 1.36 -11.79
CA ALA A 221 2.70 2.73 -11.91
C ALA A 221 3.38 3.69 -10.92
N LEU A 222 3.62 3.25 -9.67
CA LEU A 222 4.39 4.05 -8.71
C LEU A 222 5.85 4.24 -9.18
N GLU A 223 6.49 3.20 -9.71
CA GLU A 223 7.84 3.30 -10.30
C GLU A 223 7.89 4.27 -11.48
N GLU A 224 6.87 4.26 -12.34
CA GLU A 224 6.76 5.18 -13.47
C GLU A 224 6.65 6.65 -12.99
N ALA A 225 5.81 6.91 -11.97
CA ALA A 225 5.73 8.25 -11.35
C ALA A 225 7.05 8.66 -10.69
N LEU A 226 7.70 7.74 -9.97
CA LEU A 226 9.01 7.98 -9.33
C LEU A 226 10.15 8.19 -10.35
N SER A 227 10.03 7.67 -11.57
CA SER A 227 11.06 7.80 -12.61
C SER A 227 11.36 9.26 -12.97
N ARG A 228 10.37 10.15 -12.77
CA ARG A 228 10.45 11.60 -12.99
C ARG A 228 11.09 12.36 -11.82
N HIS A 229 11.36 11.67 -10.71
CA HIS A 229 11.81 12.21 -9.44
C HIS A 229 12.96 11.38 -8.86
N ALA A 230 14.06 11.24 -9.62
CA ALA A 230 15.22 10.44 -9.22
C ALA A 230 15.79 10.84 -7.85
N ASP A 231 15.72 12.14 -7.51
CA ASP A 231 16.16 12.70 -6.23
C ASP A 231 15.33 12.20 -5.03
N LEU A 232 14.08 11.78 -5.23
CA LEU A 232 13.25 11.11 -4.22
C LEU A 232 13.40 9.59 -4.30
N ARG A 233 13.30 9.04 -5.51
CA ARG A 233 13.32 7.61 -5.81
C ARG A 233 14.54 6.88 -5.24
N ASP A 234 15.70 7.55 -5.26
CA ASP A 234 16.98 6.97 -4.87
C ASP A 234 17.36 7.30 -3.40
N ARG A 235 16.48 7.98 -2.63
CA ARG A 235 16.68 8.20 -1.20
C ARG A 235 16.31 6.97 -0.40
N MET A 236 16.92 6.82 0.77
CA MET A 236 16.58 5.79 1.74
C MET A 236 16.55 6.42 3.15
N PRO A 237 15.56 6.08 4.01
CA PRO A 237 14.46 5.17 3.72
C PRO A 237 13.44 5.78 2.74
N LEU A 238 12.75 4.93 1.98
CA LEU A 238 11.63 5.32 1.11
C LEU A 238 10.46 4.35 1.31
N ARG A 239 9.31 4.90 1.69
CA ARG A 239 8.05 4.18 1.84
C ARG A 239 7.24 4.33 0.57
N GLY A 240 6.75 3.23 0.04
CA GLY A 240 5.69 3.17 -0.97
C GLY A 240 4.39 2.65 -0.35
N ILE A 241 3.26 3.22 -0.75
CA ILE A 241 1.92 2.80 -0.31
C ILE A 241 1.04 2.65 -1.55
N ILE A 242 0.27 1.58 -1.62
CA ILE A 242 -0.84 1.43 -2.56
C ILE A 242 -2.09 1.03 -1.79
N GLU A 243 -3.19 1.75 -2.02
CA GLU A 243 -4.54 1.36 -1.63
C GLU A 243 -5.32 0.97 -2.89
N TYR A 244 -5.65 -0.33 -3.01
CA TYR A 244 -6.35 -0.88 -4.15
C TYR A 244 -7.85 -0.68 -3.96
N ASN A 245 -8.44 0.23 -4.72
CA ASN A 245 -9.82 0.64 -4.56
C ASN A 245 -10.78 -0.14 -5.45
N SER A 246 -10.37 -0.44 -6.68
CA SER A 246 -11.12 -1.24 -7.64
C SER A 246 -10.16 -2.01 -8.55
N PRO A 247 -10.47 -3.26 -8.93
CA PRO A 247 -9.68 -3.97 -9.93
C PRO A 247 -9.73 -3.25 -11.26
N LEU A 248 -8.61 -3.31 -11.99
CA LEU A 248 -8.52 -2.95 -13.40
C LEU A 248 -8.71 -4.19 -14.26
N VAL A 249 -9.40 -4.00 -15.38
CA VAL A 249 -9.55 -4.98 -16.46
C VAL A 249 -8.94 -4.44 -17.75
N PRO A 250 -8.68 -5.27 -18.78
CA PRO A 250 -8.02 -4.84 -20.01
C PRO A 250 -8.66 -3.66 -20.73
N ALA A 251 -9.99 -3.49 -20.59
CA ALA A 251 -10.76 -2.45 -21.25
C ALA A 251 -10.70 -1.07 -20.57
N ASP A 252 -10.10 -0.95 -19.37
CA ASP A 252 -10.22 0.24 -18.52
C ASP A 252 -9.39 1.47 -18.99
N GLU A 253 -8.49 1.31 -19.96
CA GLU A 253 -7.60 2.36 -20.49
C GLU A 253 -7.09 3.34 -19.40
N PRO A 254 -6.37 2.84 -18.37
CA PRO A 254 -6.09 3.62 -17.18
C PRO A 254 -5.15 4.81 -17.45
N ARG A 255 -5.37 5.89 -16.71
CA ARG A 255 -4.48 7.07 -16.69
C ARG A 255 -3.81 7.16 -15.34
N LEU A 256 -2.49 7.33 -15.33
CA LEU A 256 -1.75 7.62 -14.11
C LEU A 256 -1.71 9.13 -13.93
N LEU A 257 -2.21 9.60 -12.79
CA LEU A 257 -2.08 10.98 -12.35
C LEU A 257 -1.04 11.03 -11.23
N ALA A 258 -0.15 12.02 -11.22
CA ALA A 258 0.85 12.13 -10.17
C ALA A 258 1.07 13.58 -9.76
N ARG A 259 1.41 13.79 -8.48
CA ARG A 259 1.78 15.10 -7.96
C ARG A 259 2.77 14.95 -6.83
N ARG A 260 3.85 15.72 -6.89
CA ARG A 260 4.84 15.77 -5.83
C ARG A 260 4.76 17.07 -5.04
N GLU A 261 4.77 16.95 -3.71
CA GLU A 261 4.96 18.04 -2.75
C GLU A 261 6.11 17.69 -1.82
N GLY A 262 7.24 18.37 -1.98
CA GLY A 262 8.45 18.13 -1.18
C GLY A 262 8.91 16.68 -1.29
N ASP A 263 8.81 15.93 -0.20
CA ASP A 263 9.25 14.55 -0.09
C ASP A 263 8.12 13.53 -0.26
N THR A 264 6.90 13.98 -0.56
CA THR A 264 5.75 13.12 -0.81
C THR A 264 5.35 13.20 -2.29
N LEU A 265 5.35 12.06 -2.96
CA LEU A 265 4.77 11.85 -4.27
C LEU A 265 3.44 11.13 -4.09
N SER A 266 2.33 11.77 -4.43
CA SER A 266 1.01 11.13 -4.51
C SER A 266 0.69 10.79 -5.95
N ALA A 267 0.04 9.66 -6.18
CA ALA A 267 -0.40 9.25 -7.51
C ALA A 267 -1.72 8.49 -7.47
N TRP A 268 -2.43 8.48 -8.60
CA TRP A 268 -3.75 7.88 -8.74
C TRP A 268 -3.84 7.18 -10.08
N LEU A 269 -4.24 5.92 -10.05
CA LEU A 269 -4.50 5.16 -11.26
C LEU A 269 -6.02 5.18 -11.53
N MET A 270 -6.42 5.91 -12.57
CA MET A 270 -7.83 6.22 -12.87
C MET A 270 -8.32 5.49 -14.11
N ALA A 271 -9.46 4.81 -14.01
CA ALA A 271 -10.19 4.22 -15.14
C ALA A 271 -11.44 5.08 -15.40
N GLY A 272 -11.37 5.97 -16.40
CA GLY A 272 -12.34 7.07 -16.52
C GLY A 272 -12.29 7.98 -15.28
N ASP A 273 -13.41 8.05 -14.55
CA ASP A 273 -13.55 8.78 -13.27
C ASP A 273 -13.41 7.85 -12.04
N ARG A 274 -13.26 6.54 -12.25
CA ARG A 274 -13.12 5.56 -11.17
C ARG A 274 -11.66 5.49 -10.72
N ASN A 275 -11.39 5.74 -9.44
CA ASN A 275 -10.09 5.45 -8.85
C ASN A 275 -9.91 3.93 -8.69
N ALA A 276 -8.98 3.36 -9.47
CA ALA A 276 -8.60 1.96 -9.31
C ALA A 276 -7.60 1.79 -8.17
N ALA A 277 -6.66 2.73 -8.01
CA ALA A 277 -5.78 2.77 -6.86
C ALA A 277 -5.33 4.19 -6.53
N ALA A 278 -5.14 4.45 -5.23
CA ALA A 278 -4.36 5.57 -4.73
C ALA A 278 -2.97 5.05 -4.35
N LEU A 279 -1.94 5.82 -4.68
CA LEU A 279 -0.54 5.45 -4.48
C LEU A 279 0.20 6.62 -3.83
N ALA A 280 1.23 6.32 -3.05
CA ALA A 280 2.14 7.32 -2.55
C ALA A 280 3.56 6.79 -2.41
N ALA A 281 4.54 7.67 -2.54
CA ALA A 281 5.91 7.45 -2.08
C ALA A 281 6.35 8.62 -1.18
N THR A 282 6.92 8.31 0.00
CA THR A 282 7.36 9.33 0.95
C THR A 282 8.45 8.81 1.87
N ILE A 283 9.03 9.68 2.69
CA ILE A 283 10.02 9.29 3.71
C ILE A 283 9.29 8.89 4.99
N PRO A 284 9.41 7.64 5.47
CA PRO A 284 8.79 7.23 6.73
C PRO A 284 9.46 7.94 7.91
N ARG A 285 8.74 8.06 9.02
CA ARG A 285 9.35 8.50 10.28
C ARG A 285 10.27 7.40 10.78
N VAL A 286 11.44 7.78 11.28
CA VAL A 286 12.34 6.84 11.95
C VAL A 286 11.70 6.46 13.30
N PRO A 287 11.69 5.17 13.67
CA PRO A 287 11.23 4.71 14.98
C PRO A 287 11.92 5.42 16.16
#